data_AF-A0A960T2A8-F1
#
_entry.id   AF-A0A960T2A8-F1
#
_cell.length_a   1.000
_cell.length_b   1.000
_cell.length_c   1.000
_cell.angle_alpha   90.00
_cell.angle_beta   90.00
_cell.angle_gamma   90.00
#
_symmetry.space_group_name_H-M   'P 1'
#
loop_
_entity.id
_entity.type
_entity.pdbx_description
1 polymer ?
#
loop_
_entity_poly.entity_id
_entity_poly.type
_entity_poly.pdbx_seq_one_letter_code
_entity_poly.pdbx_strand_id
1 'polypeptide(L)'
;MIEQWAVDLKGARRKEIGGVLFGEQISEGDFRIVEATRQRFFGGTATTFKRRGTAARKDILDLHKKVGGDPKRFNYLGEWHSHPNAPAIPSLQDEVTMRELL
;
A
#
# COMPACT_ATOMS: atom_id res chain seq x y z
N MET A 1 5.80 10.67 -5.95
CA MET A 1 4.67 9.71 -6.01
C MET A 1 5.08 8.29 -6.39
N ILE A 2 6.25 8.02 -6.95
CA ILE A 2 6.96 6.73 -6.74
C ILE A 2 8.32 6.98 -6.08
N GLU A 3 8.94 8.13 -6.36
CA GLU A 3 10.22 8.51 -5.75
C GLU A 3 10.11 8.63 -4.22
N GLN A 4 8.97 9.15 -3.72
CA GLN A 4 8.70 9.23 -2.28
C GLN A 4 8.60 7.83 -1.64
N TRP A 5 8.11 6.84 -2.37
CA TRP A 5 8.02 5.45 -1.90
C TRP A 5 9.42 4.85 -1.70
N ALA A 6 10.34 5.09 -2.64
CA ALA A 6 11.73 4.68 -2.48
C ALA A 6 12.45 5.39 -1.32
N VAL A 7 12.17 6.68 -1.12
CA VAL A 7 12.68 7.45 0.03
C VAL A 7 12.13 6.87 1.34
N ASP A 8 10.84 6.54 1.38
CA ASP A 8 10.19 5.95 2.54
C ASP A 8 10.78 4.58 2.90
N LEU A 9 10.99 3.71 1.91
CA LEU A 9 11.63 2.41 2.08
C LEU A 9 13.05 2.55 2.65
N LYS A 10 13.86 3.46 2.09
CA LYS A 10 15.20 3.75 2.61
C LYS A 10 15.16 4.30 4.04
N GLY A 11 14.22 5.20 4.32
CA GLY A 11 14.05 5.83 5.62
C GLY A 11 13.60 4.87 6.72
N ALA A 12 12.85 3.82 6.37
CA ALA A 12 12.39 2.80 7.32
C ALA A 12 13.52 1.92 7.86
N ARG A 13 14.67 1.89 7.18
CA ARG A 13 15.85 1.08 7.53
C ARG A 13 15.48 -0.41 7.64
N ARG A 14 15.41 -0.90 8.88
CA ARG A 14 15.15 -2.31 9.19
C ARG A 14 13.72 -2.57 9.61
N LYS A 15 12.82 -1.57 9.58
CA LYS A 15 11.43 -1.72 9.98
C LYS A 15 10.55 -1.94 8.76
N GLU A 16 9.59 -2.84 8.88
CA GLU A 16 8.55 -2.98 7.89
C GLU A 16 7.65 -1.75 7.90
N ILE A 17 7.34 -1.26 6.70
CA ILE A 17 6.35 -0.21 6.46
C ILE A 17 5.39 -0.69 5.39
N GLY A 18 4.21 -0.08 5.31
CA GLY A 18 3.21 -0.43 4.32
C GLY A 18 2.15 0.64 4.17
N GLY A 19 1.18 0.37 3.32
CA GLY A 19 0.08 1.26 3.02
C GLY A 19 -0.75 0.75 1.84
N VAL A 20 -1.31 1.67 1.07
CA VAL A 20 -2.28 1.37 0.02
C VAL A 20 -1.69 1.62 -1.36
N LEU A 21 -1.98 0.72 -2.31
CA LEU A 21 -1.67 0.89 -3.72
C LEU A 21 -2.88 1.42 -4.48
N PHE A 22 -2.63 2.42 -5.33
CA PHE A 22 -3.60 2.92 -6.28
C PHE A 22 -3.07 2.83 -7.70
N GLY A 23 -3.99 2.57 -8.63
CA GLY A 23 -3.64 2.45 -10.04
C GLY A 23 -4.69 2.99 -11.00
N GLU A 24 -4.22 3.28 -12.20
CA GLU A 24 -5.05 3.55 -13.38
C GLU A 24 -5.20 2.25 -14.16
N GLN A 25 -6.43 1.90 -14.53
CA GLN A 25 -6.66 0.75 -15.40
C GLN A 25 -6.32 1.15 -16.84
N ILE A 26 -5.35 0.44 -17.44
CA ILE A 26 -4.87 0.74 -18.80
C ILE A 26 -5.39 -0.27 -19.84
N SER A 27 -5.66 -1.50 -19.40
CA SER A 27 -6.35 -2.56 -20.15
C SER A 27 -7.09 -3.48 -19.17
N GLU A 28 -7.85 -4.45 -19.68
CA GLU A 28 -8.48 -5.46 -18.84
C GLU A 28 -7.41 -6.26 -18.09
N GLY A 29 -7.47 -6.26 -16.74
CA GLY A 29 -6.48 -6.92 -15.88
C GLY A 29 -5.17 -6.17 -15.68
N ASP A 30 -4.87 -5.15 -16.49
CA ASP A 30 -3.61 -4.39 -16.40
C ASP A 30 -3.81 -3.03 -15.75
N PHE A 31 -2.98 -2.76 -14.75
CA PHE A 31 -3.01 -1.51 -13.98
C PHE A 31 -1.63 -0.87 -13.94
N ARG A 32 -1.59 0.45 -14.17
CA ARG A 32 -0.42 1.28 -13.89
C ARG A 32 -0.51 1.77 -12.45
N ILE A 33 0.50 1.50 -11.63
CA ILE A 33 0.58 2.09 -10.29
C ILE A 33 0.80 3.61 -10.42
N VAL A 34 -0.10 4.39 -9.84
CA VAL A 34 -0.05 5.86 -9.87
C VAL A 34 0.29 6.46 -8.50
N GLU A 35 0.05 5.72 -7.42
CA GLU A 35 0.38 6.13 -6.06
C GLU A 35 0.59 4.91 -5.15
N ALA A 36 1.52 5.04 -4.21
CA ALA A 36 1.74 4.09 -3.12
C ALA A 36 1.79 4.88 -1.81
N THR A 37 0.71 4.84 -1.04
CA THR A 37 0.65 5.59 0.23
C THR A 37 1.47 4.89 1.31
N ARG A 38 1.92 5.65 2.29
CA ARG A 38 2.58 5.12 3.50
C ARG A 38 1.72 5.37 4.73
N GLN A 39 1.41 4.32 5.48
CA GLN A 39 0.84 4.44 6.81
C GLN A 39 1.84 5.17 7.73
N ARG A 40 1.48 6.38 8.16
CA ARG A 40 2.39 7.28 8.90
C ARG A 40 2.45 6.99 10.40
N PHE A 41 1.37 6.46 10.99
CA PHE A 41 1.27 6.23 12.43
C PHE A 41 1.31 4.75 12.74
N PHE A 42 2.04 4.37 13.79
CA PHE A 42 2.26 2.98 14.22
C PHE A 42 2.92 2.17 13.09
N GLY A 43 4.24 2.30 12.98
CA GLY A 43 5.05 1.55 12.01
C GLY A 43 5.23 0.08 12.39
N GLY A 44 5.85 -0.68 11.50
CA GLY A 44 6.18 -2.07 11.77
C GLY A 44 7.41 -2.27 12.66
N THR A 45 7.62 -3.52 13.03
CA THR A 45 8.85 -4.03 13.65
C THR A 45 9.82 -4.48 12.56
N ALA A 46 10.87 -5.22 12.92
CA ALA A 46 11.78 -5.76 11.93
C ALA A 46 11.18 -6.85 11.02
N THR A 47 10.06 -7.44 11.43
CA THR A 47 9.48 -8.64 10.80
C THR A 47 7.95 -8.62 10.80
N THR A 48 7.34 -7.46 11.09
CA THR A 48 5.88 -7.34 11.11
C THR A 48 5.43 -5.93 10.83
N PHE A 49 4.57 -5.77 9.84
CA PHE A 49 3.76 -4.57 9.63
C PHE A 49 2.30 -4.85 10.03
N LYS A 50 1.68 -3.92 10.76
CA LYS A 50 0.26 -3.98 11.12
C LYS A 50 -0.51 -2.87 10.42
N ARG A 51 -1.31 -3.29 9.44
CA ARG A 51 -2.32 -2.50 8.76
C ARG A 51 -3.30 -1.85 9.75
N ARG A 52 -3.74 -0.62 9.44
CA ARG A 52 -4.85 0.05 10.13
C ARG A 52 -6.01 0.35 9.19
N GLY A 53 -7.10 -0.41 9.33
CA GLY A 53 -8.31 -0.28 8.50
C GLY A 53 -8.90 1.11 8.41
N THR A 54 -9.01 1.81 9.53
CA THR A 54 -9.55 3.16 9.57
C THR A 54 -8.67 4.18 8.84
N ALA A 55 -7.34 4.02 8.93
CA ALA A 55 -6.39 4.88 8.23
C ALA A 55 -6.39 4.60 6.72
N ALA A 56 -6.36 3.32 6.33
CA ALA A 56 -6.44 2.92 4.92
C ALA A 56 -7.74 3.42 4.27
N ARG A 57 -8.89 3.26 4.94
CA ARG A 57 -10.17 3.78 4.46
C ARG A 57 -10.15 5.29 4.28
N LYS A 58 -9.53 6.03 5.20
CA LYS A 58 -9.38 7.47 5.08
C LYS A 58 -8.55 7.84 3.85
N ASP A 59 -7.39 7.22 3.67
CA ASP A 59 -6.51 7.49 2.52
C ASP A 59 -7.23 7.22 1.18
N ILE A 60 -7.99 6.12 1.10
CA ILE A 60 -8.82 5.80 -0.07
C ILE A 60 -9.85 6.89 -0.36
N LEU A 61 -10.59 7.35 0.64
CA LEU A 61 -11.61 8.39 0.48
C LEU A 61 -11.01 9.76 0.13
N ASP A 62 -9.92 10.15 0.81
CA ASP A 62 -9.23 11.42 0.59
C ASP A 62 -8.66 11.48 -0.83
N LEU A 63 -8.07 10.38 -1.31
CA LEU A 63 -7.54 10.29 -2.66
C LEU A 63 -8.65 10.24 -3.72
N HIS A 64 -9.71 9.46 -3.49
CA HIS A 64 -10.87 9.44 -4.39
C HIS A 64 -11.48 10.83 -4.56
N LYS A 65 -11.57 11.61 -3.49
CA LYS A 65 -12.01 13.02 -3.54
C LYS A 65 -11.03 13.90 -4.31
N LYS A 66 -9.72 13.74 -4.08
CA LYS A 66 -8.67 14.54 -4.73
C LYS A 66 -8.64 14.35 -6.25
N VAL A 67 -8.93 13.14 -6.73
CA VAL A 67 -8.86 12.78 -8.15
C VAL A 67 -10.19 12.94 -8.89
N GLY A 68 -11.20 13.54 -8.24
CA GLY A 68 -12.49 13.83 -8.87
C GLY A 68 -13.41 12.62 -9.03
N GLY A 69 -13.12 11.51 -8.36
CA GLY A 69 -14.00 10.36 -8.28
C GLY A 69 -14.07 9.48 -9.54
N ASP A 70 -13.01 9.41 -10.34
CA ASP A 70 -12.93 8.51 -11.51
C ASP A 70 -12.12 7.23 -11.18
N PRO A 71 -12.78 6.08 -10.93
CA PRO A 71 -12.11 4.84 -10.59
C PRO A 71 -11.27 4.27 -11.73
N LYS A 72 -11.49 4.68 -12.99
CA LYS A 72 -10.65 4.22 -14.10
C LYS A 72 -9.23 4.80 -14.01
N ARG A 73 -9.14 6.03 -13.49
CA ARG A 73 -7.88 6.77 -13.36
C ARG A 73 -7.22 6.58 -11.99
N PHE A 74 -8.01 6.26 -10.98
CA PHE A 74 -7.52 6.11 -9.61
C PHE A 74 -8.34 5.08 -8.84
N ASN A 75 -7.99 3.80 -9.03
CA ASN A 75 -8.58 2.66 -8.38
C ASN A 75 -7.78 2.23 -7.15
N TYR A 76 -8.45 1.75 -6.11
CA TYR A 76 -7.81 1.00 -5.04
C TYR A 76 -7.45 -0.39 -5.56
N LEU A 77 -6.17 -0.77 -5.50
CA LEU A 77 -5.69 -2.06 -5.99
C LEU A 77 -5.41 -3.07 -4.88
N GLY A 78 -5.25 -2.61 -3.64
CA GLY A 78 -4.88 -3.44 -2.52
C GLY A 78 -3.89 -2.75 -1.59
N GLU A 79 -3.25 -3.55 -0.74
CA GLU A 79 -2.26 -3.09 0.21
C GLU A 79 -0.85 -3.58 -0.14
N TRP A 80 0.15 -2.89 0.39
CA TRP A 80 1.56 -3.27 0.27
C TRP A 80 2.25 -3.16 1.62
N HIS A 81 3.31 -3.93 1.81
CA HIS A 81 4.30 -3.69 2.85
C HIS A 81 5.69 -4.18 2.41
N SER A 82 6.73 -3.78 3.15
CA SER A 82 8.13 -4.08 2.83
C SER A 82 8.70 -5.19 3.70
N HIS A 83 9.57 -6.04 3.15
CA HIS A 83 10.45 -6.97 3.90
C HIS A 83 11.91 -6.48 3.84
N PRO A 84 12.38 -5.62 4.75
CA PRO A 84 13.77 -5.12 4.70
C PRO A 84 14.81 -6.14 5.20
N ASN A 85 14.38 -7.18 5.90
CA ASN A 85 15.25 -8.20 6.50
C ASN A 85 15.04 -9.61 5.91
N ALA A 86 14.22 -9.74 4.86
CA ALA A 86 13.86 -11.02 4.24
C ALA A 86 13.54 -10.81 2.74
N PRO A 87 13.50 -11.88 1.92
CA PRO A 87 12.98 -11.79 0.56
C PRO A 87 11.56 -11.21 0.52
N ALA A 88 11.23 -10.49 -0.56
CA ALA A 88 9.89 -9.96 -0.81
C ALA A 88 8.91 -11.07 -1.28
N ILE A 89 8.78 -12.10 -0.45
CA ILE A 89 7.87 -13.24 -0.62
C ILE A 89 6.86 -13.15 0.53
N PRO A 90 5.55 -13.12 0.27
CA PRO A 90 4.53 -13.10 1.31
C PRO A 90 4.69 -14.27 2.27
N SER A 91 4.56 -14.02 3.57
CA SER A 91 4.34 -15.08 4.54
C SER A 91 2.91 -15.61 4.44
N LEU A 92 2.64 -16.77 5.06
CA LEU A 92 1.28 -17.31 5.17
C LEU A 92 0.32 -16.29 5.81
N GLN A 93 0.78 -15.53 6.80
CA GLN A 93 -0.03 -14.50 7.44
C GLN A 93 -0.36 -13.36 6.48
N ASP A 94 0.57 -12.98 5.61
CA ASP A 94 0.35 -11.94 4.59
C ASP A 94 -0.68 -12.40 3.57
N GLU A 95 -0.58 -13.65 3.11
CA GLU A 95 -1.55 -14.24 2.18
C GLU A 95 -2.96 -14.29 2.76
N VAL A 96 -3.10 -14.74 4.01
CA VAL A 96 -4.39 -14.75 4.73
C VAL A 96 -4.93 -13.34 4.83
N THR A 97 -4.09 -12.38 5.23
CA THR A 97 -4.48 -10.98 5.39
C THR A 97 -5.00 -10.38 4.08
N MET A 98 -4.34 -10.67 2.95
CA MET A 98 -4.77 -10.17 1.63
C MET A 98 -6.12 -10.76 1.19
N ARG A 99 -6.43 -12.02 1.56
CA ARG A 99 -7.72 -12.66 1.27
C ARG A 99 -8.86 -12.12 2.15
N GLU A 100 -8.54 -11.63 3.33
CA GLU A 100 -9.48 -11.07 4.30
C GLU A 100 -9.66 -9.55 4.18
N LEU A 101 -9.13 -8.92 3.13
CA LEU A 101 -9.40 -7.52 2.82
C LEU A 101 -10.85 -7.35 2.35
N LEU A 102 -11.78 -7.26 3.30
CA LEU A 102 -13.20 -6.96 3.11
C LEU A 102 -13.64 -5.82 4.05
#